data_AF-A0A4Q7Y041-F1
#
_entry.id   AF-A0A4Q7Y041-F1
#
_cell.length_a   1.000
_cell.length_b   1.000
_cell.length_c   1.000
_cell.angle_alpha   90.00
_cell.angle_beta   90.00
_cell.angle_gamma   90.00
#
_symmetry.space_group_name_H-M   'P 1'
#
loop_
_entity.id
_entity.type
_entity.pdbx_description
1 polymer ?
#
loop_
_entity_poly.entity_id
_entity_poly.type
_entity_poly.pdbx_seq_one_letter_code
_entity_poly.pdbx_strand_id
1 'polypeptide(L)'
;METWELKANIHAILISINRPVTLQVLAAALDTDMDGIHTALQELEDHLTAADQPAQVRHRAHGLRLEVKPQFAERVRRAVPAWAAKPITSQALETLAIIALKQPVTIADINAIRGIESAGTVQTLSNRKLIARAARRGPRREKYWRTTPLFLETFGLSNLDELYQDGRMEEVFPAVYSADGSDDDDRSNAVEIPILQRVP
;
A
#
# COMPACT_ATOMS: atom_id res chain seq x y z
N MET A 1 -13.09 -3.48 -31.44
CA MET A 1 -12.05 -2.47 -31.18
C MET A 1 -10.73 -3.09 -31.62
N GLU A 2 -9.89 -2.36 -32.33
CA GLU A 2 -8.58 -2.90 -32.76
C GLU A 2 -7.66 -3.11 -31.54
N THR A 3 -6.69 -4.03 -31.60
CA THR A 3 -5.81 -4.35 -30.46
C THR A 3 -5.05 -3.13 -29.95
N TRP A 4 -4.59 -2.26 -30.86
CA TRP A 4 -3.86 -1.04 -30.48
C TRP A 4 -4.75 -0.02 -29.76
N GLU A 5 -6.04 0.07 -30.14
CA GLU A 5 -7.03 0.95 -29.48
C GLU A 5 -7.32 0.45 -28.08
N LEU A 6 -7.48 -0.87 -27.90
CA LEU A 6 -7.70 -1.47 -26.59
C LEU A 6 -6.54 -1.20 -25.64
N LYS A 7 -5.30 -1.41 -26.11
CA LYS A 7 -4.08 -1.08 -25.38
C LYS A 7 -4.02 0.40 -24.99
N ALA A 8 -4.30 1.29 -25.94
CA ALA A 8 -4.29 2.73 -25.69
C ALA A 8 -5.34 3.14 -24.63
N ASN A 9 -6.54 2.56 -24.70
CA ASN A 9 -7.60 2.80 -23.73
C ASN A 9 -7.27 2.26 -22.33
N ILE A 10 -6.68 1.06 -22.23
CA ILE A 10 -6.17 0.55 -20.94
C ILE A 10 -5.15 1.53 -20.36
N HIS A 11 -4.18 1.98 -21.15
CA HIS A 11 -3.18 2.94 -20.69
C HIS A 11 -3.83 4.26 -20.22
N ALA A 12 -4.79 4.79 -20.98
CA ALA A 12 -5.55 5.99 -20.63
C ALA A 12 -6.34 5.84 -19.32
N ILE A 13 -6.93 4.67 -19.05
CA ILE A 13 -7.62 4.40 -17.79
C ILE A 13 -6.62 4.35 -16.64
N LEU A 14 -5.52 3.62 -16.79
CA LEU A 14 -4.54 3.44 -15.71
C LEU A 14 -3.80 4.72 -15.35
N ILE A 15 -3.54 5.60 -16.32
CA ILE A 15 -2.91 6.91 -16.05
C ILE A 15 -3.89 7.90 -15.39
N SER A 16 -5.19 7.75 -15.66
CA SER A 16 -6.23 8.65 -15.13
C SER A 16 -6.67 8.31 -13.69
N ILE A 17 -6.49 7.06 -13.25
CA ILE A 17 -7.04 6.57 -11.98
C ILE A 17 -5.93 6.44 -10.91
N ASN A 18 -6.19 7.00 -9.73
CA ASN A 18 -5.24 6.96 -8.60
C ASN A 18 -5.52 5.80 -7.60
N ARG A 19 -5.97 4.65 -8.10
CA ARG A 19 -6.26 3.45 -7.32
C ARG A 19 -6.07 2.20 -8.19
N PRO A 20 -5.77 1.03 -7.60
CA PRO A 20 -5.77 -0.22 -8.34
C PRO A 20 -7.11 -0.47 -9.06
N VAL A 21 -7.03 -1.05 -10.25
CA VAL A 21 -8.16 -1.42 -11.10
C VAL A 21 -8.05 -2.91 -11.40
N THR A 22 -9.15 -3.66 -11.27
CA THR A 22 -9.15 -5.08 -11.62
C THR A 22 -9.37 -5.27 -13.12
N LEU A 23 -8.94 -6.41 -13.65
CA LEU A 23 -9.16 -6.76 -15.06
C LEU A 23 -10.66 -6.79 -15.41
N GLN A 24 -11.52 -7.21 -14.48
CA GLN A 24 -12.97 -7.22 -14.67
C GLN A 24 -13.54 -5.79 -14.83
N VAL A 25 -12.99 -4.82 -14.11
CA VAL A 25 -13.39 -3.41 -14.26
C VAL A 25 -12.95 -2.88 -15.62
N LEU A 26 -11.76 -3.25 -16.11
CA LEU A 26 -11.31 -2.88 -17.46
C LEU A 26 -12.17 -3.51 -18.54
N ALA A 27 -12.44 -4.82 -18.45
CA ALA A 27 -13.30 -5.55 -19.38
C ALA A 27 -14.69 -4.91 -19.47
N ALA A 28 -15.31 -4.61 -18.33
CA ALA A 28 -16.61 -3.96 -18.28
C ALA A 28 -16.59 -2.53 -18.82
N ALA A 29 -15.53 -1.75 -18.57
CA ALA A 29 -15.44 -0.37 -19.03
C ALA A 29 -15.16 -0.25 -20.53
N LEU A 30 -14.47 -1.23 -21.11
CA LEU A 30 -14.03 -1.25 -22.51
C LEU A 30 -14.90 -2.13 -23.40
N ASP A 31 -15.96 -2.71 -22.85
CA ASP A 31 -16.92 -3.60 -23.54
C ASP A 31 -16.20 -4.72 -24.33
N THR A 32 -15.29 -5.42 -23.65
CA THR A 32 -14.48 -6.49 -24.23
C THR A 32 -14.34 -7.67 -23.27
N ASP A 33 -13.98 -8.84 -23.80
CA ASP A 33 -13.73 -10.03 -23.01
C ASP A 33 -12.38 -9.99 -22.27
N MET A 34 -12.22 -10.93 -21.33
CA MET A 34 -11.00 -11.04 -20.51
C MET A 34 -9.76 -11.35 -21.37
N ASP A 35 -9.90 -12.16 -22.41
CA ASP A 35 -8.80 -12.53 -23.29
C ASP A 35 -8.26 -11.30 -24.05
N GLY A 36 -9.14 -10.46 -24.59
CA GLY A 36 -8.76 -9.19 -25.19
C GLY A 36 -8.05 -8.26 -24.21
N ILE A 37 -8.54 -8.14 -22.97
CA ILE A 37 -7.86 -7.36 -21.93
C ILE A 37 -6.46 -7.92 -21.65
N HIS A 38 -6.32 -9.23 -21.51
CA HIS A 38 -5.03 -9.86 -21.23
C HIS A 38 -4.02 -9.61 -22.35
N THR A 39 -4.41 -9.81 -23.61
CA THR A 39 -3.54 -9.55 -24.76
C THR A 39 -3.12 -8.08 -24.84
N ALA A 40 -4.06 -7.15 -24.74
CA ALA A 40 -3.76 -5.73 -24.81
C ALA A 40 -2.93 -5.22 -23.62
N LEU A 41 -3.14 -5.80 -22.43
CA LEU A 41 -2.34 -5.48 -21.25
C LEU A 41 -0.90 -6.00 -21.39
N GLN A 42 -0.71 -7.21 -21.92
CA GLN A 42 0.63 -7.74 -22.17
C GLN A 42 1.39 -6.86 -23.17
N GLU A 43 0.75 -6.44 -24.27
CA GLU A 43 1.37 -5.51 -25.22
C GLU A 43 1.71 -4.16 -24.59
N LEU A 44 0.89 -3.67 -23.65
CA LEU A 44 1.20 -2.45 -22.90
C LEU A 44 2.44 -2.63 -22.03
N GLU A 45 2.53 -3.74 -21.30
CA GLU A 45 3.67 -4.06 -20.44
C GLU A 45 4.97 -4.21 -21.23
N ASP A 46 4.91 -4.90 -22.38
CA ASP A 46 6.05 -5.06 -23.29
C ASP A 46 6.52 -3.70 -23.80
N HIS A 47 5.59 -2.82 -24.22
CA HIS A 47 5.92 -1.46 -24.65
C HIS A 47 6.56 -0.64 -23.54
N LEU A 48 6.06 -0.77 -22.31
CA LEU A 48 6.58 -0.06 -21.14
C LEU A 48 7.90 -0.64 -20.61
N THR A 49 8.44 -1.73 -21.17
CA THR A 49 9.67 -2.35 -20.67
C THR A 49 10.92 -1.52 -20.96
N ALA A 50 10.93 -0.75 -22.05
CA ALA A 50 12.09 0.03 -22.48
C ALA A 50 12.60 1.03 -21.40
N ALA A 51 13.91 1.25 -21.34
CA ALA A 51 14.55 2.00 -20.24
C ALA A 51 14.15 3.48 -20.20
N ASP A 52 13.76 4.04 -21.34
CA ASP A 52 13.28 5.40 -21.54
C ASP A 52 11.78 5.57 -21.23
N GLN A 53 11.04 4.46 -21.04
CA GLN A 53 9.67 4.50 -20.55
C GLN A 53 9.66 4.71 -19.04
N PRO A 54 9.09 5.81 -18.53
CA PRO A 54 9.14 6.15 -17.11
C PRO A 54 8.17 5.34 -16.25
N ALA A 55 7.18 4.71 -16.89
CA ALA A 55 6.09 4.00 -16.25
C ALA A 55 6.22 2.48 -16.39
N GLN A 56 5.57 1.76 -15.50
CA GLN A 56 5.43 0.31 -15.51
C GLN A 56 4.04 -0.06 -14.98
N VAL A 57 3.44 -1.14 -15.48
CA VAL A 57 2.26 -1.71 -14.84
C VAL A 57 2.71 -2.51 -13.61
N ARG A 58 2.03 -2.34 -12.49
CA ARG A 58 2.22 -3.17 -11.29
C ARG A 58 0.96 -3.93 -10.98
N HIS A 59 1.09 -5.25 -10.95
CA HIS A 59 0.11 -6.17 -10.39
C HIS A 59 0.24 -6.15 -8.87
N ARG A 60 -0.83 -5.75 -8.20
CA ARG A 60 -0.96 -5.81 -6.75
C ARG A 60 -2.12 -6.75 -6.42
N ALA A 61 -2.12 -7.21 -5.19
CA ALA A 61 -3.24 -7.81 -4.48
C ALA A 61 -4.65 -7.37 -4.93
N HIS A 62 -4.85 -6.06 -5.05
CA HIS A 62 -6.16 -5.45 -5.29
C HIS A 62 -6.39 -5.02 -6.74
N GLY A 63 -5.56 -5.49 -7.66
CA GLY A 63 -5.63 -5.16 -9.09
C GLY A 63 -4.34 -4.53 -9.60
N LEU A 64 -4.41 -3.99 -10.80
CA LEU A 64 -3.28 -3.38 -11.48
C LEU A 64 -3.34 -1.84 -11.42
N ARG A 65 -2.17 -1.22 -11.48
CA ARG A 65 -2.04 0.24 -11.64
C ARG A 65 -0.77 0.59 -12.39
N LEU A 66 -0.72 1.82 -12.91
CA LEU A 66 0.50 2.38 -13.47
C LEU A 66 1.33 3.02 -12.36
N GLU A 67 2.63 2.71 -12.32
CA GLU A 67 3.58 3.31 -11.37
C GLU A 67 4.79 3.85 -12.13
N VAL A 68 5.45 4.85 -11.56
CA VAL A 68 6.77 5.30 -12.03
C VAL A 68 7.81 4.21 -11.72
N LYS A 69 8.74 3.95 -12.65
CA LYS A 69 9.84 3.00 -12.41
C LYS A 69 10.78 3.50 -11.31
N PRO A 70 11.36 2.61 -10.48
CA PRO A 70 12.20 3.00 -9.34
C PRO A 70 13.38 3.91 -9.72
N GLN A 71 13.97 3.71 -10.90
CA GLN A 71 15.07 4.54 -11.42
C GLN A 71 14.73 6.02 -11.58
N PHE A 72 13.44 6.38 -11.66
CA PHE A 72 12.96 7.77 -11.77
C PHE A 72 12.38 8.31 -10.47
N ALA A 73 12.14 7.46 -9.46
CA ALA A 73 11.41 7.81 -8.24
C ALA A 73 12.03 9.01 -7.50
N GLU A 74 13.36 9.06 -7.37
CA GLU A 74 14.06 10.15 -6.68
C GLU A 74 13.91 11.50 -7.40
N ARG A 75 13.86 11.49 -8.74
CA ARG A 75 13.64 12.72 -9.52
C ARG A 75 12.22 13.24 -9.29
N VAL A 76 11.24 12.36 -9.26
CA VAL A 76 9.83 12.70 -8.96
C VAL A 76 9.69 13.24 -7.53
N ARG A 77 10.33 12.61 -6.54
CA ARG A 77 10.33 13.08 -5.13
C ARG A 77 10.84 14.50 -5.00
N ARG A 78 11.96 14.82 -5.66
CA ARG A 78 12.53 16.19 -5.65
C ARG A 78 11.63 17.21 -6.32
N ALA A 79 10.93 16.82 -7.39
CA ALA A 79 10.01 17.70 -8.11
C ALA A 79 8.71 17.95 -7.33
N VAL A 80 8.24 16.99 -6.53
CA VAL A 80 7.02 17.12 -5.74
C VAL A 80 7.29 16.74 -4.27
N PRO A 81 7.89 17.65 -3.47
CA PRO A 81 8.25 17.37 -2.08
C PRO A 81 7.06 16.96 -1.20
N ALA A 82 5.85 17.42 -1.52
CA ALA A 82 4.63 17.00 -0.84
C ALA A 82 4.31 15.49 -1.00
N TRP A 83 4.89 14.83 -2.01
CA TRP A 83 4.77 13.39 -2.22
C TRP A 83 5.85 12.59 -1.48
N ALA A 84 6.85 13.26 -0.87
CA ALA A 84 7.74 12.61 0.08
C ALA A 84 6.95 12.33 1.37
N ALA A 85 6.28 11.18 1.41
CA ALA A 85 5.68 10.70 2.64
C ALA A 85 6.79 10.55 3.68
N LYS A 86 6.63 11.20 4.85
CA LYS A 86 7.52 10.92 5.97
C LYS A 86 7.48 9.41 6.23
N PRO A 87 8.62 8.74 6.43
CA PRO A 87 8.62 7.31 6.70
C PRO A 87 7.76 6.96 7.92
N ILE A 88 7.33 5.71 8.01
CA ILE A 88 6.73 5.18 9.24
C ILE A 88 7.91 4.86 10.17
N THR A 89 7.94 5.51 11.34
CA THR A 89 8.97 5.26 12.35
C THR A 89 8.82 3.85 12.93
N SER A 90 9.89 3.32 13.52
CA SER A 90 9.88 2.01 14.20
C SER A 90 8.72 1.90 15.21
N GLN A 91 8.58 2.92 16.06
CA GLN A 91 7.52 3.00 17.06
C GLN A 91 6.09 2.98 16.46
N ALA A 92 5.92 3.59 15.29
CA ALA A 92 4.64 3.57 14.58
C ALA A 92 4.38 2.23 13.88
N LEU A 93 5.43 1.55 13.40
CA LEU A 93 5.33 0.20 12.84
C LEU A 93 4.94 -0.83 13.91
N GLU A 94 5.52 -0.78 15.10
CA GLU A 94 5.11 -1.65 16.22
C GLU A 94 3.63 -1.51 16.54
N THR A 95 3.16 -0.26 16.66
CA THR A 95 1.75 0.03 16.93
C THR A 95 0.86 -0.48 15.80
N LEU A 96 1.29 -0.30 14.55
CA LEU A 96 0.56 -0.79 13.38
C LEU A 96 0.50 -2.32 13.33
N ALA A 97 1.58 -3.02 13.68
CA ALA A 97 1.65 -4.47 13.75
C ALA A 97 0.67 -5.02 14.80
N ILE A 98 0.62 -4.42 15.99
CA ILE A 98 -0.35 -4.80 17.03
C ILE A 98 -1.78 -4.65 16.49
N ILE A 99 -2.09 -3.54 15.82
CA ILE A 99 -3.41 -3.32 15.23
C ILE A 99 -3.72 -4.38 14.18
N ALA A 100 -2.79 -4.66 13.25
CA ALA A 100 -2.99 -5.65 12.20
C ALA A 100 -3.27 -7.06 12.77
N LEU A 101 -2.56 -7.45 13.82
CA LEU A 101 -2.65 -8.79 14.41
C LEU A 101 -3.81 -8.96 15.42
N LYS A 102 -4.26 -7.89 16.06
CA LYS A 102 -5.23 -7.94 17.17
C LYS A 102 -6.55 -7.23 16.87
N GLN A 103 -6.74 -6.70 15.66
CA GLN A 103 -7.97 -6.01 15.30
C GLN A 103 -9.23 -6.90 15.45
N PRO A 104 -10.38 -6.31 15.82
CA PRO A 104 -10.56 -4.91 16.22
C PRO A 104 -10.01 -4.66 17.64
N VAL A 105 -9.20 -3.62 17.80
CA VAL A 105 -8.45 -3.34 19.05
C VAL A 105 -8.68 -1.90 19.56
N THR A 106 -8.66 -1.67 20.88
CA THR A 106 -8.77 -0.32 21.46
C THR A 106 -7.39 0.30 21.74
N ILE A 107 -7.34 1.62 22.02
CA ILE A 107 -6.09 2.26 22.45
C ILE A 107 -5.61 1.68 23.80
N ALA A 108 -6.54 1.33 24.70
CA ALA A 108 -6.20 0.71 25.97
C ALA A 108 -5.52 -0.65 25.80
N ASP A 109 -6.03 -1.49 24.89
CA ASP A 109 -5.42 -2.78 24.56
C ASP A 109 -4.01 -2.60 23.97
N ILE A 110 -3.83 -1.62 23.07
CA ILE A 110 -2.52 -1.30 22.47
C ILE A 110 -1.54 -0.85 23.57
N ASN A 111 -1.95 0.07 24.43
CA ASN A 111 -1.10 0.57 25.52
C ASN A 111 -0.71 -0.55 26.49
N ALA A 112 -1.61 -1.49 26.77
CA ALA A 112 -1.33 -2.66 27.60
C ALA A 112 -0.26 -3.59 27.00
N ILE A 113 -0.21 -3.71 25.67
CA ILE A 113 0.80 -4.51 24.96
C ILE A 113 2.13 -3.75 24.85
N ARG A 114 2.10 -2.46 24.51
CA ARG A 114 3.30 -1.63 24.31
C ARG A 114 3.96 -1.14 25.59
N GLY A 115 3.22 -1.13 26.71
CA GLY A 115 3.69 -0.57 27.98
C GLY A 115 3.81 0.96 28.01
N ILE A 116 3.46 1.66 26.92
CA ILE A 116 3.53 3.12 26.79
C ILE A 116 2.31 3.70 26.08
N GLU A 117 2.07 5.01 26.25
CA GLU A 117 0.96 5.72 25.62
C GLU A 117 1.09 5.74 24.09
N SER A 118 0.03 5.34 23.38
CA SER A 118 0.02 5.16 21.94
C SER A 118 -1.02 6.02 21.22
N ALA A 119 -1.79 6.86 21.92
CA ALA A 119 -2.85 7.68 21.32
C ALA A 119 -2.34 8.59 20.18
N GLY A 120 -1.18 9.22 20.33
CA GLY A 120 -0.57 10.06 19.30
C GLY A 120 -0.17 9.27 18.04
N THR A 121 0.39 8.08 18.24
CA THR A 121 0.77 7.15 17.16
C THR A 121 -0.45 6.65 16.41
N VAL A 122 -1.50 6.24 17.13
CA VAL A 122 -2.78 5.83 16.54
C VAL A 122 -3.39 6.97 15.71
N GLN A 123 -3.38 8.21 16.22
CA GLN A 123 -3.88 9.36 15.47
C GLN A 123 -3.06 9.61 14.20
N THR A 124 -1.73 9.45 14.27
CA THR A 124 -0.83 9.58 13.12
C THR A 124 -1.10 8.53 12.05
N LEU A 125 -1.23 7.26 12.43
CA LEU A 125 -1.57 6.15 11.54
C LEU A 125 -2.97 6.34 10.92
N SER A 126 -3.92 6.86 11.69
CA SER A 126 -5.26 7.17 11.19
C SER A 126 -5.26 8.33 10.20
N ASN A 127 -4.49 9.39 10.44
CA ASN A 127 -4.36 10.53 9.51
C ASN A 127 -3.72 10.08 8.18
N ARG A 128 -2.81 9.10 8.25
CA ARG A 128 -2.22 8.43 7.08
C ARG A 128 -3.14 7.40 6.43
N LYS A 129 -4.36 7.21 6.95
CA LYS A 129 -5.38 6.25 6.47
C LYS A 129 -4.92 4.79 6.46
N LEU A 130 -3.86 4.43 7.19
CA LEU A 130 -3.42 3.03 7.34
C LEU A 130 -4.32 2.25 8.30
N ILE A 131 -4.98 2.96 9.23
CA ILE A 131 -5.98 2.41 10.13
C ILE A 131 -7.26 3.25 10.10
N ALA A 132 -8.37 2.64 10.47
CA ALA A 132 -9.66 3.30 10.59
C ALA A 132 -10.45 2.77 11.78
N ARG A 133 -11.53 3.48 12.15
CA ARG A 133 -12.46 3.01 13.18
C ARG A 133 -13.14 1.72 12.71
N ALA A 134 -13.11 0.71 13.56
CA ALA A 134 -13.87 -0.51 13.39
C ALA A 134 -15.28 -0.35 13.97
N ALA A 135 -16.22 -1.18 13.50
CA ALA A 135 -17.52 -1.29 14.13
C ALA A 135 -17.36 -1.67 15.61
N ARG A 136 -18.20 -1.09 16.46
CA ARG A 136 -18.16 -1.34 17.91
C ARG A 136 -18.40 -2.81 18.19
N ARG A 137 -17.48 -3.46 18.90
CA ARG A 137 -17.64 -4.85 19.35
C ARG A 137 -17.84 -4.87 20.86
N GLY A 138 -19.09 -4.94 21.32
CA GLY A 138 -19.43 -5.08 22.73
C GLY A 138 -19.92 -3.79 23.43
N PRO A 139 -20.20 -3.86 24.75
CA PRO A 139 -20.89 -2.81 25.50
C PRO A 139 -19.99 -1.62 25.85
N ARG A 140 -18.68 -1.71 25.64
CA ARG A 140 -17.72 -0.62 25.94
C ARG A 140 -17.94 0.57 25.01
N ARG A 141 -17.87 1.80 25.53
CA ARG A 141 -17.99 3.05 24.73
C ARG A 141 -16.71 3.42 23.98
N GLU A 142 -15.69 2.57 24.07
CA GLU A 142 -14.36 2.81 23.51
C GLU A 142 -14.35 2.67 21.98
N LYS A 143 -13.41 3.37 21.34
CA LYS A 143 -13.21 3.33 19.89
C LYS A 143 -12.33 2.15 19.54
N TYR A 144 -12.81 1.29 18.65
CA TYR A 144 -12.04 0.17 18.09
C TYR A 144 -11.36 0.60 16.78
N TRP A 145 -10.20 0.01 16.51
CA TRP A 145 -9.37 0.28 15.35
C TRP A 145 -9.07 -1.00 14.57
N ARG A 146 -8.90 -0.84 13.26
CA ARG A 146 -8.52 -1.89 12.31
C ARG A 146 -7.68 -1.29 11.17
N THR A 147 -6.93 -2.12 10.45
CA THR A 147 -6.22 -1.75 9.22
C THR A 147 -7.21 -1.45 8.09
N THR A 148 -6.74 -0.74 7.07
CA THR A 148 -7.51 -0.35 5.89
C THR A 148 -7.04 -1.10 4.64
N PRO A 149 -7.78 -1.02 3.51
CA PRO A 149 -7.26 -1.46 2.23
C PRO A 149 -5.94 -0.77 1.85
N LEU A 150 -5.76 0.51 2.21
CA LEU A 150 -4.51 1.22 1.96
C LEU A 150 -3.32 0.59 2.71
N PHE A 151 -3.53 0.02 3.91
CA PHE A 151 -2.49 -0.76 4.58
C PHE A 151 -2.08 -1.96 3.72
N LEU A 152 -3.04 -2.77 3.26
CA LEU A 152 -2.75 -3.93 2.42
C LEU A 152 -1.99 -3.53 1.14
N GLU A 153 -2.42 -2.46 0.48
CA GLU A 153 -1.73 -1.90 -0.70
C GLU A 153 -0.29 -1.42 -0.39
N THR A 154 -0.12 -0.76 0.75
CA THR A 154 1.18 -0.19 1.20
C THR A 154 2.19 -1.30 1.43
N PHE A 155 1.76 -2.41 2.02
CA PHE A 155 2.62 -3.54 2.38
C PHE A 155 2.58 -4.69 1.37
N GLY A 156 1.89 -4.52 0.24
CA GLY A 156 1.82 -5.52 -0.82
C GLY A 156 1.16 -6.82 -0.39
N LEU A 157 0.11 -6.74 0.42
CA LEU A 157 -0.66 -7.87 0.96
C LEU A 157 -2.01 -7.98 0.23
N SER A 158 -2.48 -9.20 -0.07
CA SER A 158 -3.85 -9.40 -0.62
C SER A 158 -4.93 -9.47 0.43
N ASN A 159 -4.57 -9.97 1.60
CA ASN A 159 -5.40 -10.04 2.78
C ASN A 159 -4.50 -10.05 4.02
N LEU A 160 -5.12 -10.00 5.20
CA LEU A 160 -4.36 -10.03 6.45
C LEU A 160 -3.84 -11.42 6.80
N ASP A 161 -4.40 -12.48 6.23
CA ASP A 161 -3.95 -13.84 6.50
C ASP A 161 -2.54 -14.08 5.96
N GLU A 162 -2.14 -13.34 4.92
CA GLU A 162 -0.76 -13.32 4.41
C GLU A 162 0.26 -12.89 5.46
N LEU A 163 -0.13 -12.09 6.47
CA LEU A 163 0.78 -11.75 7.56
C LEU A 163 1.20 -13.00 8.34
N TYR A 164 0.36 -14.03 8.43
CA TYR A 164 0.68 -15.25 9.17
C TYR A 164 1.47 -16.28 8.35
N GLN A 165 1.82 -15.99 7.10
CA GLN A 165 2.66 -16.85 6.28
C GLN A 165 4.13 -16.67 6.66
N ASP A 166 4.92 -17.75 6.52
CA ASP A 166 6.33 -17.77 6.90
C ASP A 166 7.12 -16.62 6.27
N GLY A 167 7.85 -15.86 7.10
CA GLY A 167 8.70 -14.74 6.68
C GLY A 167 7.99 -13.42 6.34
N ARG A 168 6.66 -13.40 6.14
CA ARG A 168 5.92 -12.19 5.76
C ARG A 168 5.87 -11.15 6.88
N MET A 169 5.78 -11.59 8.13
CA MET A 169 5.85 -10.69 9.29
C MET A 169 7.19 -9.94 9.36
N GLU A 170 8.29 -10.62 9.09
CA GLU A 170 9.64 -10.04 9.16
C GLU A 170 9.88 -9.06 8.00
N GLU A 171 9.33 -9.36 6.82
CA GLU A 171 9.37 -8.46 5.65
C GLU A 171 8.54 -7.18 5.88
N VAL A 172 7.32 -7.32 6.41
CA VAL A 172 6.37 -6.22 6.59
C VAL A 172 6.71 -5.37 7.83
N PHE A 173 7.22 -6.00 8.89
CA PHE A 173 7.51 -5.36 10.17
C PHE A 173 8.92 -5.71 10.67
N PRO A 174 10.00 -5.38 9.93
CA PRO A 174 11.37 -5.73 10.32
C PRO A 174 11.75 -5.15 11.69
N ALA A 175 11.21 -3.96 12.01
CA ALA A 175 11.38 -3.29 13.29
C ALA A 175 10.82 -4.08 14.51
N VAL A 176 9.84 -4.97 14.31
CA VAL A 176 9.27 -5.80 15.38
C VAL A 176 10.16 -7.00 15.71
N TYR A 177 11.00 -7.43 14.75
CA TYR A 177 11.80 -8.65 14.84
C TYR A 177 13.31 -8.41 14.90
N SER A 178 13.76 -7.18 14.63
CA SER A 178 15.16 -6.79 14.82
C SER A 178 15.45 -6.69 16.32
N ALA A 179 16.02 -7.77 16.86
CA ALA A 179 16.22 -7.98 18.30
C ALA A 179 17.33 -7.13 18.95
N ASP A 180 17.84 -6.07 18.31
CA ASP A 180 18.80 -5.16 18.92
C ASP A 180 18.21 -3.76 19.04
N GLY A 181 17.78 -3.43 20.26
CA GLY A 181 17.44 -2.08 20.69
C GLY A 181 18.68 -1.19 20.78
N SER A 182 19.35 -0.95 19.66
CA SER A 182 20.26 0.19 19.56
C SER A 182 19.45 1.42 19.18
N ASP A 183 19.35 2.37 20.11
CA ASP A 183 18.78 3.72 19.96
C ASP A 183 19.47 4.59 18.89
N ASP A 184 20.31 4.02 18.03
CA ASP A 184 21.00 4.73 16.96
C ASP A 184 20.40 4.38 15.59
N ASP A 185 19.88 5.44 14.97
CA ASP A 185 19.45 5.58 13.57
C ASP A 185 17.96 5.32 13.28
N ASP A 186 17.11 6.27 13.73
CA ASP A 186 15.68 6.47 13.42
C ASP A 186 15.33 6.53 11.90
N ARG A 187 16.32 6.30 11.03
CA ARG A 187 16.22 6.32 9.56
C ARG A 187 16.45 4.96 8.90
N SER A 188 17.05 3.98 9.57
CA SER A 188 17.46 2.71 8.95
C SER A 188 16.33 1.68 8.87
N ASN A 189 15.37 1.71 9.81
CA ASN A 189 14.18 0.82 9.84
C ASN A 189 12.87 1.50 9.38
N ALA A 190 12.99 2.65 8.73
CA ALA A 190 11.88 3.42 8.22
C ALA A 190 11.22 2.71 7.02
N VAL A 191 9.99 2.21 7.20
CA VAL A 191 9.21 1.73 6.04
C VAL A 191 8.72 2.96 5.27
N GLU A 192 9.23 3.11 4.06
CA GLU A 192 8.70 4.05 3.09
C GLU A 192 7.31 3.58 2.68
N ILE A 193 6.30 4.41 2.92
CA ILE A 193 5.00 4.19 2.29
C ILE A 193 5.24 4.33 0.79
N PRO A 194 4.89 3.32 -0.04
CA PRO A 194 5.00 3.44 -1.48
C PRO A 194 4.31 4.72 -1.87
N ILE A 195 5.05 5.64 -2.47
CA ILE A 195 4.44 6.83 -3.02
C ILE A 195 3.49 6.26 -4.09
N LEU A 196 2.19 6.46 -3.89
CA LEU A 196 1.17 6.18 -4.90
C LEU A 196 1.40 7.22 -6.01
N GLN A 197 2.48 7.07 -6.77
CA GLN A 197 2.99 8.06 -7.70
C GLN A 197 2.05 8.10 -8.89
N ARG A 198 1.47 9.27 -9.11
CA ARG A 198 0.86 9.60 -10.38
C ARG A 198 1.92 9.49 -11.46
N VAL A 199 1.61 8.74 -12.51
CA VAL A 199 2.20 9.01 -13.83
C VAL A 199 1.46 10.26 -14.35
N PRO A 200 2.18 11.29 -14.83
CA PRO A 200 1.55 12.52 -15.32
C PRO A 200 0.64 12.27 -16.51
#